data_AF-A0A842P386-F1
#
_entry.id   AF-A0A842P386-F1
#
_cell.length_a   1.000
_cell.length_b   1.000
_cell.length_c   1.000
_cell.angle_alpha   90.00
_cell.angle_beta   90.00
_cell.angle_gamma   90.00
#
_symmetry.space_group_name_H-M   'P 1'
#
loop_
_entity.id
_entity.type
_entity.pdbx_description
1 polymer ?
#
loop_
_entity_poly.entity_id
_entity_poly.type
_entity_poly.pdbx_seq_one_letter_code
_entity_poly.pdbx_strand_id
1 'polypeptide(L)'
;MDQEEISLETLKSAVKDKGAKWTPEETTLTLLSTEEKAQRLGLLPTEMETSLATELGLDKPLTNKSSSKKTSKTSNPGSAGLPSKIDWRNVSGVNWTTSIKDQGSCGSCVAFGTIAALDTLLRRRCYNDPNKNIDLSEAHLQFCGGGSCNGWHMNHACNYLKANGVPDEACFPYAHGLSTKSCTTCSDWMSRIGHTKIPSWTNTKDVEQMKRNLIDNGPQITGMAVYQDFFSYSGGIYEHVSGGLAGYHCVAVVGYDDQNECWICKNSWGKGWGEAYAGERGWFRIKYGQCGIKDVFGMWNMVVPKPSGCGWASHLLVDYSFTSGARTLWAYAGNKWRYRRITESQVNSIAKLLMEASKIWVCWKDGEMTFARAVK
;
A
#
# COMPACT_ATOMS: atom_id res chain seq x y z
N MET A 1 -17.01 -28.26 8.76
CA MET A 1 -15.99 -29.32 8.75
C MET A 1 -14.76 -28.67 9.36
N ASP A 2 -14.57 -28.88 10.65
CA ASP A 2 -13.51 -28.24 11.42
C ASP A 2 -12.16 -28.63 10.81
N GLN A 3 -11.53 -27.70 10.10
CA GLN A 3 -10.16 -27.91 9.64
C GLN A 3 -9.26 -27.76 10.86
N GLU A 4 -8.54 -28.83 11.20
CA GLU A 4 -7.59 -28.87 12.31
C GLU A 4 -6.63 -27.66 12.23
N GLU A 5 -6.51 -26.95 13.34
CA GLU A 5 -5.61 -25.81 13.47
C GLU A 5 -4.15 -26.29 13.44
N ILE A 6 -3.32 -25.64 12.63
CA ILE A 6 -1.92 -26.04 12.45
C ILE A 6 -1.13 -25.67 13.70
N SER A 7 -0.55 -26.66 14.38
CA SER A 7 0.30 -26.37 15.53
C SER A 7 1.54 -25.55 15.14
N LEU A 8 1.96 -24.64 16.01
CA LEU A 8 3.12 -23.76 15.75
C LEU A 8 4.41 -24.56 15.49
N GLU A 9 4.57 -25.71 16.14
CA GLU A 9 5.72 -26.62 15.96
C GLU A 9 5.73 -27.27 14.58
N THR A 10 4.56 -27.72 14.12
CA THR A 10 4.39 -28.26 12.76
C THR A 10 4.69 -27.18 11.73
N LEU A 11 4.21 -25.96 11.96
CA LEU A 11 4.45 -24.84 11.04
C LEU A 11 5.93 -24.44 10.98
N LYS A 12 6.61 -24.36 12.13
CA LYS A 12 8.07 -24.11 12.20
C LYS A 12 8.86 -25.16 11.42
N SER A 13 8.46 -26.43 11.52
CA SER A 13 9.07 -27.53 10.78
C SER A 13 8.83 -27.40 9.27
N ALA A 14 7.59 -27.11 8.85
CA ALA A 14 7.26 -26.91 7.43
C ALA A 14 8.02 -25.74 6.79
N VAL A 15 8.16 -24.62 7.51
CA VAL A 15 8.97 -23.47 7.08
C VAL A 15 10.43 -23.89 6.88
N LYS A 16 11.00 -24.61 7.86
CA LYS A 16 12.39 -25.08 7.81
C LYS A 16 12.62 -26.07 6.67
N ASP A 17 11.75 -27.05 6.51
CA ASP A 17 11.87 -28.11 5.49
C ASP A 17 11.77 -27.56 4.07
N LYS A 18 10.95 -26.52 3.87
CA LYS A 18 10.86 -25.81 2.58
C LYS A 18 12.05 -24.87 2.33
N GLY A 19 12.79 -24.48 3.37
CA GLY A 19 13.79 -23.42 3.29
C GLY A 19 13.18 -22.02 3.12
N ALA A 20 11.94 -21.83 3.61
CA ALA A 20 11.23 -20.57 3.53
C ALA A 20 11.89 -19.51 4.42
N LYS A 21 11.84 -18.25 4.00
CA LYS A 21 12.58 -17.13 4.64
C LYS A 21 11.71 -16.31 5.60
N TRP A 22 10.79 -16.94 6.32
CA TRP A 22 9.90 -16.27 7.26
C TRP A 22 9.76 -17.04 8.56
N THR A 23 9.33 -16.35 9.62
CA THR A 23 9.21 -16.92 10.97
C THR A 23 7.74 -16.99 11.37
N PRO A 24 7.24 -18.16 11.78
CA PRO A 24 5.95 -18.30 12.43
C PRO A 24 6.07 -18.15 13.96
N GLU A 25 5.20 -17.36 14.56
CA GLU A 25 5.02 -17.20 16.00
C GLU A 25 3.52 -17.18 16.36
N GLU A 26 3.22 -17.25 17.65
CA GLU A 26 1.90 -16.87 18.14
C GLU A 26 1.69 -15.36 17.90
N THR A 27 0.50 -15.00 17.42
CA THR A 27 0.11 -13.61 17.15
C THR A 27 -1.28 -13.35 17.73
N THR A 28 -1.73 -12.10 17.74
CA THR A 28 -3.13 -11.79 18.10
C THR A 28 -4.16 -12.49 17.20
N LEU A 29 -3.75 -12.97 16.01
CA LEU A 29 -4.63 -13.66 15.06
C LEU A 29 -4.66 -15.16 15.30
N THR A 30 -3.58 -15.78 15.80
CA THR A 30 -3.58 -17.22 16.13
C THR A 30 -4.47 -17.53 17.33
N LEU A 31 -4.70 -16.55 18.22
CA LEU A 31 -5.55 -16.68 19.40
C LEU A 31 -7.06 -16.66 19.10
N LEU A 32 -7.45 -16.36 17.87
CA LEU A 32 -8.85 -16.25 17.44
C LEU A 32 -9.41 -17.59 16.97
N SER A 33 -10.73 -17.76 17.10
CA SER A 33 -11.43 -18.90 16.47
C SER A 33 -11.34 -18.86 14.93
N THR A 34 -11.65 -19.97 14.27
CA THR A 34 -11.71 -20.03 12.80
C THR A 34 -12.72 -19.03 12.22
N GLU A 35 -13.87 -18.86 12.87
CA GLU A 35 -14.91 -17.91 12.47
C GLU A 35 -14.45 -16.47 12.65
N GLU A 36 -13.77 -16.17 13.76
CA GLU A 36 -13.21 -14.85 14.03
C GLU A 36 -12.08 -14.50 13.05
N LYS A 37 -11.23 -15.47 12.69
CA LYS A 37 -10.22 -15.34 11.64
C LYS A 37 -10.88 -15.05 10.28
N ALA A 38 -11.95 -15.77 9.94
CA ALA A 38 -12.70 -15.53 8.70
C ALA A 38 -13.29 -14.12 8.64
N GLN A 39 -13.74 -13.55 9.77
CA GLN A 39 -14.19 -12.16 9.82
C GLN A 39 -13.09 -11.13 9.52
N ARG A 40 -11.81 -11.51 9.54
CA ARG A 40 -10.70 -10.64 9.12
C ARG A 40 -10.53 -10.59 7.60
N LEU A 41 -11.16 -11.50 6.86
CA LEU A 41 -11.00 -11.73 5.43
C LEU A 41 -12.22 -11.19 4.67
N GLY A 42 -12.15 -9.90 4.33
CA GLY A 42 -13.28 -9.15 3.78
C GLY A 42 -13.20 -8.84 2.28
N LEU A 43 -12.21 -9.36 1.56
CA LEU A 43 -12.17 -9.14 0.12
C LEU A 43 -13.13 -10.10 -0.56
N LEU A 44 -14.05 -9.56 -1.35
CA LEU A 44 -14.90 -10.32 -2.26
C LEU A 44 -14.27 -10.26 -3.66
N PRO A 45 -13.60 -11.32 -4.13
CA PRO A 45 -13.12 -11.36 -5.50
C PRO A 45 -14.29 -11.30 -6.48
N THR A 46 -14.03 -10.77 -7.68
CA THR A 46 -14.94 -10.91 -8.81
C THR A 46 -15.08 -12.38 -9.23
N GLU A 47 -16.11 -12.69 -10.02
CA GLU A 47 -16.27 -14.05 -10.58
C GLU A 47 -15.03 -14.47 -11.39
N MET A 48 -14.48 -13.57 -12.20
CA MET A 48 -13.26 -13.82 -12.98
C MET A 48 -12.05 -14.10 -12.08
N GLU A 49 -11.86 -13.32 -11.01
CA GLU A 49 -10.76 -13.56 -10.05
C GLU A 49 -10.94 -14.89 -9.32
N THR A 50 -12.17 -15.25 -8.96
CA THR A 50 -12.49 -16.53 -8.32
C THR A 50 -12.19 -17.70 -9.25
N SER A 51 -12.65 -17.64 -10.51
CA SER A 51 -12.36 -18.67 -11.50
C SER A 51 -10.86 -18.82 -11.75
N LEU A 52 -10.13 -17.70 -11.87
CA LEU A 52 -8.69 -17.72 -12.07
C LEU A 52 -7.93 -18.24 -10.83
N ALA A 53 -8.40 -17.93 -9.63
CA ALA A 53 -7.83 -18.49 -8.40
C ALA A 53 -7.94 -20.01 -8.36
N THR A 54 -9.09 -20.57 -8.73
CA THR A 54 -9.29 -22.03 -8.84
C THR A 54 -8.47 -22.65 -9.98
N GLU A 55 -8.37 -21.98 -11.14
CA GLU A 55 -7.54 -22.44 -12.25
C GLU A 55 -6.05 -22.54 -11.86
N LEU A 56 -5.55 -21.53 -11.15
CA LEU A 56 -4.19 -21.49 -10.63
C LEU A 56 -3.99 -22.36 -9.37
N GLY A 57 -5.07 -22.95 -8.85
CA GLY A 57 -5.04 -23.88 -7.73
C GLY A 57 -4.78 -23.23 -6.37
N LEU A 58 -5.16 -21.96 -6.19
CA LEU A 58 -5.01 -21.27 -4.90
C LEU A 58 -5.89 -21.87 -3.81
N ASP A 59 -6.97 -22.55 -4.18
CA ASP A 59 -7.91 -23.27 -3.31
C ASP A 59 -7.53 -24.73 -3.05
N LYS A 60 -6.48 -25.24 -3.71
CA LYS A 60 -6.05 -26.64 -3.59
C LYS A 60 -5.06 -26.80 -2.44
N PRO A 61 -5.13 -27.90 -1.66
CA PRO A 61 -4.11 -28.23 -0.68
C PRO A 61 -2.73 -28.34 -1.34
N LEU A 62 -1.69 -27.93 -0.62
CA LEU A 62 -0.31 -28.23 -1.02
C LEU A 62 -0.15 -29.76 -1.13
N THR A 63 0.13 -30.26 -2.33
CA THR A 63 0.39 -31.69 -2.53
C THR A 63 1.90 -31.96 -2.48
N ASN A 64 2.31 -33.01 -1.76
CA ASN A 64 3.71 -33.45 -1.66
C ASN A 64 4.33 -33.94 -2.99
N LYS A 65 3.56 -33.94 -4.09
CA LYS A 65 4.09 -34.20 -5.42
C LYS A 65 4.43 -32.86 -6.07
N SER A 66 5.72 -32.53 -6.01
CA SER A 66 6.39 -31.69 -6.99
C SER A 66 6.08 -32.23 -8.39
N SER A 67 4.92 -31.84 -8.92
CA SER A 67 4.66 -31.85 -10.34
C SER A 67 5.15 -30.50 -10.79
N SER A 68 6.40 -30.50 -11.24
CA SER A 68 7.03 -29.48 -12.06
C SER A 68 6.25 -29.30 -13.37
N LYS A 69 4.98 -28.89 -13.29
CA LYS A 69 4.42 -28.09 -14.38
C LYS A 69 5.29 -26.85 -14.40
N LYS A 70 6.03 -26.68 -15.51
CA LYS A 70 6.73 -25.46 -15.85
C LYS A 70 5.75 -24.29 -15.68
N THR A 71 5.67 -23.72 -14.49
CA THR A 71 5.48 -22.29 -14.37
C THR A 71 6.64 -21.75 -15.19
N SER A 72 6.31 -21.05 -16.28
CA SER A 72 7.30 -20.26 -16.98
C SER A 72 8.13 -19.57 -15.90
N LYS A 73 9.45 -19.76 -15.94
CA LYS A 73 10.36 -18.83 -15.26
C LYS A 73 10.04 -17.45 -15.85
N THR A 74 9.04 -16.78 -15.31
CA THR A 74 9.01 -15.33 -15.28
C THR A 74 10.02 -14.99 -14.21
N SER A 75 11.30 -15.21 -14.52
CA SER A 75 12.34 -14.32 -14.03
C SER A 75 11.80 -12.94 -14.33
N ASN A 76 11.37 -12.19 -13.32
CA ASN A 76 11.26 -10.75 -13.46
C ASN A 76 12.72 -10.32 -13.61
N PRO A 77 13.22 -10.04 -14.82
CA PRO A 77 14.49 -9.35 -14.89
C PRO A 77 14.23 -8.03 -14.17
N GLY A 78 15.21 -7.52 -13.42
CA GLY A 78 15.12 -6.18 -12.89
C GLY A 78 14.57 -5.27 -13.99
N SER A 79 13.44 -4.62 -13.70
CA SER A 79 12.71 -3.76 -14.60
C SER A 79 13.67 -2.76 -15.20
N ALA A 80 14.04 -2.92 -16.48
CA ALA A 80 15.17 -2.20 -17.06
C ALA A 80 14.97 -0.68 -16.87
N GLY A 81 15.82 -0.06 -16.05
CA GLY A 81 15.76 1.37 -15.73
C GLY A 81 14.95 1.78 -14.49
N LEU A 82 14.31 0.85 -13.77
CA LEU A 82 13.69 1.16 -12.47
C LEU A 82 14.65 0.87 -11.30
N PRO A 83 14.54 1.58 -10.17
CA PRO A 83 15.22 1.21 -8.92
C PRO A 83 14.93 -0.24 -8.53
N SER A 84 15.92 -0.96 -8.02
CA SER A 84 15.74 -2.35 -7.54
C SER A 84 14.94 -2.44 -6.24
N LYS A 85 14.70 -1.31 -5.56
CA LYS A 85 13.99 -1.25 -4.30
C LYS A 85 13.30 0.09 -4.10
N ILE A 86 12.09 0.05 -3.57
CA ILE A 86 11.42 1.19 -2.96
C ILE A 86 10.66 0.74 -1.72
N ASP A 87 10.71 1.55 -0.67
CA ASP A 87 9.98 1.32 0.57
C ASP A 87 9.43 2.66 1.05
N TRP A 88 8.11 2.85 0.99
CA TRP A 88 7.48 4.10 1.41
C TRP A 88 7.59 4.36 2.92
N ARG A 89 7.98 3.35 3.70
CA ARG A 89 8.35 3.49 5.11
C ARG A 89 9.72 4.16 5.28
N ASN A 90 10.55 4.17 4.23
CA ASN A 90 11.86 4.83 4.17
C ASN A 90 12.21 5.30 2.75
N VAL A 91 11.72 6.48 2.36
CA VAL A 91 12.17 7.14 1.13
C VAL A 91 13.22 8.17 1.50
N SER A 92 14.50 7.81 1.35
CA SER A 92 15.65 8.67 1.67
C SER A 92 15.65 9.20 3.12
N GLY A 93 15.39 8.32 4.09
CA GLY A 93 15.36 8.63 5.52
C GLY A 93 14.01 9.14 6.02
N VAL A 94 13.01 9.27 5.15
CA VAL A 94 11.67 9.80 5.51
C VAL A 94 10.61 8.71 5.41
N ASN A 95 9.87 8.52 6.49
CA ASN A 95 8.68 7.66 6.51
C ASN A 95 7.45 8.46 6.05
N TRP A 96 6.78 8.01 4.99
CA TRP A 96 5.57 8.66 4.46
C TRP A 96 4.27 7.96 4.85
N THR A 97 4.37 6.79 5.50
CA THR A 97 3.21 5.98 5.88
C THR A 97 2.61 6.41 7.21
N THR A 98 1.32 6.14 7.42
CA THR A 98 0.62 6.31 8.71
C THR A 98 0.80 5.10 9.63
N SER A 99 0.38 5.21 10.89
CA SER A 99 0.42 4.10 11.85
C SER A 99 -0.45 2.91 11.41
N ILE A 100 -0.10 1.73 11.90
CA ILE A 100 -0.89 0.51 11.75
C ILE A 100 -2.23 0.67 12.48
N LYS A 101 -3.32 0.29 11.79
CA LYS A 101 -4.69 0.26 12.31
C LYS A 101 -5.20 -1.19 12.40
N ASP A 102 -6.33 -1.37 13.07
CA ASP A 102 -6.96 -2.67 13.29
C ASP A 102 -8.42 -2.64 12.80
N GLN A 103 -8.76 -3.52 11.87
CA GLN A 103 -10.11 -3.67 11.34
C GLN A 103 -11.05 -4.42 12.29
N GLY A 104 -10.54 -5.04 13.35
CA GLY A 104 -11.33 -5.79 14.32
C GLY A 104 -12.13 -6.94 13.70
N SER A 105 -13.30 -7.24 14.27
CA SER A 105 -14.19 -8.36 13.87
C SER A 105 -15.08 -8.07 12.67
N CYS A 106 -14.56 -7.37 11.67
CA CYS A 106 -15.31 -6.97 10.48
C CYS A 106 -14.47 -7.19 9.22
N GLY A 107 -15.09 -7.73 8.17
CA GLY A 107 -14.51 -7.90 6.84
C GLY A 107 -14.35 -6.57 6.09
N SER A 108 -13.70 -5.59 6.69
CA SER A 108 -13.52 -4.23 6.16
C SER A 108 -12.12 -3.98 5.60
N CYS A 109 -11.32 -5.03 5.39
CA CYS A 109 -9.95 -4.93 4.87
C CYS A 109 -9.84 -4.11 3.58
N VAL A 110 -10.87 -4.12 2.73
CA VAL A 110 -10.91 -3.29 1.52
C VAL A 110 -10.89 -1.80 1.86
N ALA A 111 -11.70 -1.35 2.83
CA ALA A 111 -11.65 0.04 3.29
C ALA A 111 -10.28 0.37 3.92
N PHE A 112 -9.77 -0.49 4.81
CA PHE A 112 -8.48 -0.26 5.48
C PHE A 112 -7.30 -0.22 4.52
N GLY A 113 -7.20 -1.18 3.60
CA GLY A 113 -6.15 -1.18 2.57
C GLY A 113 -6.25 0.07 1.68
N THR A 114 -7.46 0.45 1.29
CA THR A 114 -7.70 1.65 0.47
C THR A 114 -7.27 2.93 1.20
N ILE A 115 -7.70 3.11 2.45
CA ILE A 115 -7.31 4.29 3.25
C ILE A 115 -5.81 4.29 3.55
N ALA A 116 -5.20 3.16 3.88
CA ALA A 116 -3.76 3.07 4.12
C ALA A 116 -2.91 3.52 2.92
N ALA A 117 -3.32 3.14 1.71
CA ALA A 117 -2.68 3.62 0.48
C ALA A 117 -2.95 5.11 0.27
N LEU A 118 -4.21 5.55 0.42
CA LEU A 118 -4.61 6.95 0.25
C LEU A 118 -3.88 7.89 1.22
N ASP A 119 -3.75 7.55 2.49
CA ASP A 119 -3.04 8.32 3.51
C ASP A 119 -1.61 8.66 3.06
N THR A 120 -0.87 7.64 2.61
CA THR A 120 0.50 7.80 2.16
C THR A 120 0.57 8.67 0.90
N LEU A 121 -0.37 8.46 -0.04
CA LEU A 121 -0.51 9.29 -1.22
C LEU A 121 -0.80 10.75 -0.85
N LEU A 122 -1.70 11.02 0.10
CA LEU A 122 -2.02 12.38 0.52
C LEU A 122 -0.84 13.06 1.22
N ARG A 123 -0.19 12.38 2.18
CA ARG A 123 1.01 12.89 2.88
C ARG A 123 2.07 13.30 1.87
N ARG A 124 2.35 12.43 0.88
CA ARG A 124 3.38 12.69 -0.11
C ARG A 124 2.95 13.67 -1.20
N ARG A 125 1.82 13.43 -1.84
CA ARG A 125 1.43 14.07 -3.12
C ARG A 125 0.63 15.33 -2.93
N CYS A 126 -0.21 15.39 -1.89
CA CYS A 126 -1.06 16.54 -1.65
C CYS A 126 -0.42 17.52 -0.68
N TYR A 127 0.05 17.04 0.47
CA TYR A 127 0.61 17.89 1.52
C TYR A 127 2.13 18.02 1.44
N ASN A 128 2.80 16.99 0.93
CA ASN A 128 4.26 16.85 1.00
C ASN A 128 4.80 17.11 2.42
N ASP A 129 4.15 16.52 3.41
CA ASP A 129 4.54 16.61 4.80
C ASP A 129 4.41 15.21 5.41
N PRO A 130 5.55 14.55 5.75
CA PRO A 130 5.52 13.22 6.36
C PRO A 130 4.88 13.23 7.75
N ASN A 131 4.85 14.39 8.41
CA ASN A 131 4.26 14.59 9.73
C ASN A 131 2.82 15.10 9.65
N LYS A 132 2.26 15.26 8.45
CA LYS A 132 0.86 15.67 8.30
C LYS A 132 -0.02 14.66 9.02
N ASN A 133 -0.76 15.14 10.01
CA ASN A 133 -1.75 14.32 10.69
C ASN A 133 -2.87 14.01 9.69
N ILE A 134 -2.87 12.77 9.20
CA ILE A 134 -3.91 12.21 8.34
C ILE A 134 -4.41 10.99 9.09
N ASP A 135 -5.69 11.02 9.38
CA ASP A 135 -6.42 9.92 9.99
C ASP A 135 -7.81 9.95 9.34
N LEU A 136 -7.98 9.18 8.26
CA LEU A 136 -9.22 9.14 7.49
C LEU A 136 -10.16 8.08 8.04
N SER A 137 -11.46 8.29 7.86
CA SER A 137 -12.49 7.36 8.36
C SER A 137 -12.64 6.12 7.47
N GLU A 138 -12.13 4.98 7.93
CA GLU A 138 -12.42 3.69 7.31
C GLU A 138 -13.89 3.32 7.45
N ALA A 139 -14.55 3.67 8.56
CA ALA A 139 -15.98 3.41 8.75
C ALA A 139 -16.84 4.15 7.72
N HIS A 140 -16.51 5.39 7.39
CA HIS A 140 -17.21 6.11 6.34
C HIS A 140 -17.04 5.42 5.00
N LEU A 141 -15.81 5.07 4.62
CA LEU A 141 -15.58 4.35 3.37
C LEU A 141 -16.33 3.02 3.34
N GLN A 142 -16.28 2.25 4.42
CA GLN A 142 -16.90 0.93 4.51
C GLN A 142 -18.43 1.02 4.48
N PHE A 143 -19.05 1.69 5.45
CA PHE A 143 -20.49 1.60 5.67
C PHE A 143 -21.29 2.58 4.82
N CYS A 144 -20.72 3.72 4.42
CA CYS A 144 -21.36 4.65 3.49
C CYS A 144 -21.05 4.33 2.02
N GLY A 145 -19.96 3.58 1.76
CA GLY A 145 -19.58 3.13 0.42
C GLY A 145 -20.29 1.87 -0.06
N GLY A 146 -21.10 1.23 0.78
CA GLY A 146 -21.83 0.01 0.46
C GLY A 146 -21.06 -1.28 0.75
N GLY A 147 -19.96 -1.21 1.49
CA GLY A 147 -19.34 -2.36 2.12
C GLY A 147 -20.08 -2.80 3.38
N SER A 148 -19.83 -4.02 3.83
CA SER A 148 -20.37 -4.55 5.08
C SER A 148 -19.31 -5.40 5.80
N CYS A 149 -19.58 -5.88 7.01
CA CYS A 149 -18.66 -6.81 7.67
C CYS A 149 -18.60 -8.20 7.03
N ASN A 150 -19.44 -8.48 6.03
CA ASN A 150 -19.35 -9.68 5.20
C ASN A 150 -18.40 -9.51 4.01
N GLY A 151 -17.79 -8.33 3.85
CA GLY A 151 -16.84 -8.05 2.80
C GLY A 151 -17.26 -6.95 1.84
N TRP A 152 -16.37 -6.68 0.88
CA TRP A 152 -16.55 -5.68 -0.16
C TRP A 152 -15.63 -5.89 -1.37
N HIS A 153 -15.81 -5.08 -2.42
CA HIS A 153 -15.02 -5.14 -3.65
C HIS A 153 -14.11 -3.91 -3.81
N MET A 154 -12.85 -4.11 -4.22
CA MET A 154 -11.85 -3.02 -4.36
C MET A 154 -12.28 -1.95 -5.37
N ASN A 155 -12.89 -2.35 -6.49
CA ASN A 155 -13.39 -1.41 -7.50
C ASN A 155 -14.46 -0.46 -6.96
N HIS A 156 -15.36 -0.97 -6.11
CA HIS A 156 -16.42 -0.17 -5.50
C HIS A 156 -15.84 0.85 -4.52
N ALA A 157 -14.84 0.47 -3.72
CA ALA A 157 -14.13 1.39 -2.84
C ALA A 157 -13.44 2.53 -3.59
N CYS A 158 -12.69 2.20 -4.64
CA CYS A 158 -12.04 3.23 -5.46
C CYS A 158 -13.06 4.11 -6.21
N ASN A 159 -14.19 3.55 -6.68
CA ASN A 159 -15.27 4.33 -7.28
C ASN A 159 -15.95 5.27 -6.28
N TYR A 160 -16.13 4.83 -5.03
CA TYR A 160 -16.68 5.68 -3.98
C TYR A 160 -15.75 6.86 -3.68
N LEU A 161 -14.45 6.62 -3.53
CA LEU A 161 -13.48 7.70 -3.37
C LEU A 161 -13.49 8.66 -4.57
N LYS A 162 -13.69 8.15 -5.79
CA LYS A 162 -13.79 9.00 -6.98
C LYS A 162 -15.03 9.89 -6.98
N ALA A 163 -16.16 9.36 -6.51
CA ALA A 163 -17.43 10.08 -6.48
C ALA A 163 -17.53 11.05 -5.29
N ASN A 164 -17.06 10.65 -4.12
CA ASN A 164 -17.39 11.31 -2.84
C ASN A 164 -16.15 11.75 -2.05
N GLY A 165 -15.08 10.96 -2.06
CA GLY A 165 -14.04 11.05 -1.03
C GLY A 165 -14.54 10.54 0.32
N VAL A 166 -13.76 10.77 1.37
CA VAL A 166 -14.04 10.39 2.77
C VAL A 166 -13.61 11.50 3.73
N PRO A 167 -14.30 11.68 4.87
CA PRO A 167 -13.88 12.59 5.92
C PRO A 167 -12.76 11.99 6.78
N ASP A 168 -12.28 12.76 7.75
CA ASP A 168 -11.38 12.26 8.79
C ASP A 168 -12.08 11.33 9.80
N GLU A 169 -11.29 10.52 10.52
CA GLU A 169 -11.74 9.50 11.47
C GLU A 169 -12.64 10.08 12.58
N ALA A 170 -12.40 11.31 13.03
CA ALA A 170 -13.22 11.94 14.07
C ALA A 170 -14.65 12.27 13.59
N CYS A 171 -14.89 12.34 12.27
CA CYS A 171 -16.25 12.49 11.73
C CYS A 171 -17.05 11.18 11.86
N PHE A 172 -16.42 10.03 11.66
CA PHE A 172 -17.07 8.75 11.83
C PHE A 172 -16.08 7.70 12.34
N PRO A 173 -15.90 7.62 13.68
CA PRO A 173 -14.94 6.72 14.28
C PRO A 173 -15.25 5.26 13.95
N TYR A 174 -14.22 4.47 13.70
CA TYR A 174 -14.37 3.09 13.27
C TYR A 174 -15.13 2.23 14.28
N ALA A 175 -14.89 2.44 15.58
CA ALA A 175 -15.62 1.77 16.64
C ALA A 175 -17.14 2.06 16.61
N HIS A 176 -17.53 3.29 16.23
CA HIS A 176 -18.94 3.64 16.07
C HIS A 176 -19.52 2.98 14.82
N GLY A 177 -18.80 2.97 13.71
CA GLY A 177 -19.23 2.25 12.51
C GLY A 177 -19.39 0.74 12.75
N LEU A 178 -18.49 0.13 13.53
CA LEU A 178 -18.58 -1.28 13.92
C LEU A 178 -19.82 -1.59 14.77
N SER A 179 -20.24 -0.67 15.65
CA SER A 179 -21.38 -0.91 16.54
C SER A 179 -22.71 -0.75 15.82
N THR A 180 -22.84 0.24 14.93
CA THR A 180 -24.08 0.49 14.21
C THR A 180 -24.21 -0.34 12.94
N LYS A 181 -23.08 -0.68 12.31
CA LYS A 181 -22.99 -1.32 11.00
C LYS A 181 -23.82 -0.58 9.93
N SER A 182 -23.95 0.74 10.07
CA SER A 182 -24.74 1.60 9.19
C SER A 182 -24.01 2.89 8.89
N CYS A 183 -24.41 3.58 7.81
CA CYS A 183 -23.87 4.90 7.47
C CYS A 183 -24.48 5.99 8.37
N THR A 184 -24.00 6.07 9.62
CA THR A 184 -24.39 7.12 10.58
C THR A 184 -23.17 8.03 10.85
N THR A 185 -22.84 8.87 9.88
CA THR A 185 -21.68 9.78 9.91
C THR A 185 -22.02 11.18 10.42
N CYS A 186 -21.01 12.02 10.67
CA CYS A 186 -21.20 13.42 11.05
C CYS A 186 -21.93 14.21 9.96
N SER A 187 -22.73 15.21 10.35
CA SER A 187 -23.57 15.97 9.41
C SER A 187 -22.76 16.85 8.44
N ASP A 188 -21.54 17.23 8.81
CA ASP A 188 -20.65 18.11 8.04
C ASP A 188 -19.58 17.34 7.24
N TRP A 189 -19.71 16.01 7.10
CA TRP A 189 -18.68 15.13 6.50
C TRP A 189 -18.20 15.62 5.13
N MET A 190 -19.10 16.14 4.28
CA MET A 190 -18.78 16.62 2.94
C MET A 190 -17.76 17.77 2.95
N SER A 191 -17.80 18.61 4.00
CA SER A 191 -16.85 19.73 4.17
C SER A 191 -15.47 19.26 4.66
N ARG A 192 -15.38 18.05 5.21
CA ARG A 192 -14.18 17.46 5.83
C ARG A 192 -13.41 16.54 4.89
N ILE A 193 -13.89 16.33 3.66
CA ILE A 193 -13.24 15.41 2.72
C ILE A 193 -11.87 15.90 2.24
N GLY A 194 -11.61 17.21 2.23
CA GLY A 194 -10.34 17.78 1.76
C GLY A 194 -9.90 17.23 0.40
N HIS A 195 -8.74 16.56 0.34
CA HIS A 195 -8.15 15.99 -0.87
C HIS A 195 -8.45 14.50 -1.10
N THR A 196 -9.36 13.89 -0.34
CA THR A 196 -9.60 12.44 -0.39
C THR A 196 -10.38 11.97 -1.62
N LYS A 197 -11.03 12.90 -2.35
CA LYS A 197 -11.71 12.59 -3.60
C LYS A 197 -10.70 12.37 -4.73
N ILE A 198 -10.55 11.13 -5.18
CA ILE A 198 -9.55 10.77 -6.19
C ILE A 198 -10.05 11.08 -7.62
N PRO A 199 -9.25 11.71 -8.50
CA PRO A 199 -9.70 11.94 -9.88
C PRO A 199 -9.87 10.65 -10.71
N SER A 200 -9.02 9.65 -10.47
CA SER A 200 -9.01 8.41 -11.23
C SER A 200 -8.27 7.29 -10.49
N TRP A 201 -8.52 6.07 -10.92
CA TRP A 201 -7.77 4.89 -10.50
C TRP A 201 -7.56 3.98 -11.72
N THR A 202 -6.55 3.11 -11.64
CA THR A 202 -6.22 2.11 -12.67
C THR A 202 -5.85 0.80 -12.00
N ASN A 203 -6.18 -0.33 -12.62
CA ASN A 203 -5.68 -1.64 -12.20
C ASN A 203 -4.70 -2.18 -13.25
N THR A 204 -3.65 -2.87 -12.81
CA THR A 204 -2.73 -3.57 -13.70
C THR A 204 -2.25 -4.90 -13.12
N LYS A 205 -1.97 -5.86 -14.00
CA LYS A 205 -1.23 -7.10 -13.69
C LYS A 205 0.21 -7.09 -14.23
N ASP A 206 0.60 -6.03 -14.92
CA ASP A 206 1.95 -5.83 -15.47
C ASP A 206 2.91 -5.36 -14.38
N VAL A 207 3.93 -6.17 -14.07
CA VAL A 207 4.83 -5.92 -12.93
C VAL A 207 5.65 -4.64 -13.11
N GLU A 208 6.09 -4.40 -14.34
CA GLU A 208 6.79 -3.16 -14.71
C GLU A 208 5.93 -1.95 -14.36
N GLN A 209 4.65 -1.96 -14.74
CA GLN A 209 3.71 -0.89 -14.42
C GLN A 209 3.37 -0.82 -12.92
N MET A 210 3.27 -1.96 -12.23
CA MET A 210 3.08 -1.98 -10.77
C MET A 210 4.23 -1.26 -10.06
N LYS A 211 5.47 -1.59 -10.41
CA LYS A 211 6.67 -0.97 -9.85
C LYS A 211 6.76 0.49 -10.22
N ARG A 212 6.53 0.85 -11.49
CA ARG A 212 6.43 2.25 -11.92
C ARG A 212 5.40 3.03 -11.11
N ASN A 213 4.21 2.47 -10.88
CA ASN A 213 3.19 3.14 -10.05
C ASN A 213 3.67 3.35 -8.61
N LEU A 214 4.33 2.36 -8.00
CA LEU A 214 4.91 2.50 -6.65
C LEU A 214 5.94 3.63 -6.57
N ILE A 215 6.73 3.82 -7.62
CA ILE A 215 7.74 4.88 -7.70
C ILE A 215 7.09 6.24 -8.00
N ASP A 216 6.30 6.31 -9.07
CA ASP A 216 5.78 7.54 -9.64
C ASP A 216 4.63 8.13 -8.87
N ASN A 217 3.78 7.29 -8.26
CA ASN A 217 2.55 7.68 -7.61
C ASN A 217 2.60 7.38 -6.11
N GLY A 218 2.93 6.15 -5.74
CA GLY A 218 3.01 5.70 -4.36
C GLY A 218 2.29 4.38 -4.12
N PRO A 219 1.92 4.08 -2.87
CA PRO A 219 1.29 2.81 -2.52
C PRO A 219 0.03 2.49 -3.34
N GLN A 220 -0.16 1.20 -3.59
CA GLN A 220 -1.30 0.63 -4.32
C GLN A 220 -2.04 -0.35 -3.41
N ILE A 221 -3.32 -0.63 -3.67
CA ILE A 221 -4.00 -1.76 -3.01
C ILE A 221 -3.94 -3.01 -3.89
N THR A 222 -3.94 -4.18 -3.25
CA THR A 222 -4.07 -5.47 -3.93
C THR A 222 -4.87 -6.44 -3.08
N GLY A 223 -5.53 -7.38 -3.75
CA GLY A 223 -6.02 -8.59 -3.12
C GLY A 223 -4.91 -9.63 -2.95
N MET A 224 -5.13 -10.57 -2.04
CA MET A 224 -4.33 -11.78 -1.88
C MET A 224 -5.18 -12.92 -1.30
N ALA A 225 -4.84 -14.15 -1.65
CA ALA A 225 -5.28 -15.34 -0.94
C ALA A 225 -4.58 -15.42 0.43
N VAL A 226 -5.35 -15.69 1.49
CA VAL A 226 -4.83 -15.91 2.83
C VAL A 226 -5.00 -17.38 3.18
N TYR A 227 -3.90 -17.99 3.61
CA TYR A 227 -3.84 -19.37 4.09
C TYR A 227 -3.73 -19.40 5.62
N GLN A 228 -4.08 -20.54 6.22
CA GLN A 228 -4.04 -20.70 7.68
C GLN A 228 -2.67 -20.38 8.29
N ASP A 229 -1.57 -20.71 7.61
CA ASP A 229 -0.21 -20.43 8.09
C ASP A 229 0.13 -18.93 8.19
N PHE A 230 -0.54 -18.08 7.41
CA PHE A 230 -0.28 -16.64 7.38
C PHE A 230 -0.70 -15.93 8.68
N PHE A 231 -1.66 -16.50 9.43
CA PHE A 231 -2.06 -15.95 10.72
C PHE A 231 -0.91 -15.95 11.74
N SER A 232 0.04 -16.88 11.61
CA SER A 232 1.23 -16.98 12.46
C SER A 232 2.41 -16.13 11.97
N TYR A 233 2.30 -15.42 10.85
CA TYR A 233 3.42 -14.64 10.31
C TYR A 233 3.91 -13.57 11.31
N SER A 234 5.21 -13.61 11.64
CA SER A 234 5.84 -12.67 12.58
C SER A 234 7.00 -11.89 11.98
N GLY A 235 7.60 -12.36 10.87
CA GLY A 235 8.74 -11.71 10.23
C GLY A 235 9.29 -12.45 9.02
N GLY A 236 10.06 -11.74 8.19
CA GLY A 236 10.76 -12.30 7.03
C GLY A 236 10.00 -12.13 5.71
N ILE A 237 10.17 -13.05 4.77
CA ILE A 237 9.54 -13.02 3.44
C ILE A 237 8.59 -14.21 3.34
N TYR A 238 7.30 -13.94 3.50
CA TYR A 238 6.27 -14.96 3.49
C TYR A 238 6.19 -15.67 2.13
N GLU A 239 6.10 -17.00 2.21
CA GLU A 239 5.66 -17.89 1.15
C GLU A 239 4.84 -19.00 1.79
N HIS A 240 3.73 -19.38 1.16
CA HIS A 240 2.80 -20.34 1.73
C HIS A 240 3.44 -21.73 1.84
N VAL A 241 3.43 -22.34 3.02
CA VAL A 241 4.08 -23.63 3.31
C VAL A 241 3.13 -24.69 3.83
N SER A 242 2.01 -24.31 4.43
CA SER A 242 1.04 -25.25 5.00
C SER A 242 -0.34 -24.61 5.20
N GLY A 243 -1.38 -25.42 5.29
CA GLY A 243 -2.74 -24.98 5.59
C GLY A 243 -3.63 -24.75 4.38
N GLY A 244 -4.94 -24.81 4.63
CA GLY A 244 -5.95 -24.52 3.62
C GLY A 244 -6.10 -23.03 3.34
N LEU A 245 -6.73 -22.71 2.20
CA LEU A 245 -7.21 -21.37 1.91
C LEU A 245 -8.25 -20.97 2.97
N ALA A 246 -7.98 -19.90 3.71
CA ALA A 246 -8.90 -19.34 4.70
C ALA A 246 -9.86 -18.32 4.09
N GLY A 247 -9.43 -17.62 3.02
CA GLY A 247 -10.24 -16.62 2.33
C GLY A 247 -9.36 -15.61 1.58
N TYR A 248 -9.93 -14.45 1.27
CA TYR A 248 -9.26 -13.40 0.52
C TYR A 248 -9.19 -12.10 1.32
N HIS A 249 -8.08 -11.39 1.16
CA HIS A 249 -7.78 -10.19 1.95
C HIS A 249 -7.25 -9.07 1.06
N CYS A 250 -7.57 -7.83 1.42
CA CYS A 250 -7.06 -6.62 0.75
C CYS A 250 -6.01 -5.95 1.63
N VAL A 251 -4.89 -5.57 1.02
CA VAL A 251 -3.75 -4.92 1.71
C VAL A 251 -3.23 -3.74 0.90
N ALA A 252 -2.48 -2.85 1.55
CA ALA A 252 -1.74 -1.79 0.86
C ALA A 252 -0.30 -2.22 0.59
N VAL A 253 0.10 -2.28 -0.68
CA VAL A 253 1.48 -2.48 -1.10
C VAL A 253 2.20 -1.14 -1.06
N VAL A 254 3.19 -1.04 -0.17
CA VAL A 254 3.97 0.18 0.11
C VAL A 254 5.39 0.11 -0.43
N GLY A 255 5.74 -0.93 -1.17
CA GLY A 255 7.08 -1.07 -1.71
C GLY A 255 7.39 -2.44 -2.28
N TYR A 256 8.62 -2.58 -2.75
CA TYR A 256 9.17 -3.82 -3.27
C TYR A 256 10.69 -3.86 -3.09
N ASP A 257 11.26 -5.06 -3.08
CA ASP A 257 12.69 -5.30 -2.98
C ASP A 257 13.07 -6.46 -3.91
N ASP A 258 13.70 -6.14 -5.04
CA ASP A 258 14.07 -7.11 -6.07
C ASP A 258 15.20 -8.04 -5.62
N GLN A 259 16.08 -7.58 -4.72
CA GLN A 259 17.13 -8.43 -4.17
C GLN A 259 16.53 -9.54 -3.31
N ASN A 260 15.42 -9.24 -2.62
CA ASN A 260 14.68 -10.17 -1.78
C ASN A 260 13.47 -10.81 -2.48
N GLU A 261 13.23 -10.47 -3.76
CA GLU A 261 12.10 -10.92 -4.56
C GLU A 261 10.75 -10.76 -3.85
N CYS A 262 10.49 -9.61 -3.23
CA CYS A 262 9.30 -9.43 -2.40
C CYS A 262 8.57 -8.10 -2.55
N TRP A 263 7.27 -8.15 -2.28
CA TRP A 263 6.42 -7.00 -2.04
C TRP A 263 6.43 -6.65 -0.55
N ILE A 264 6.36 -5.36 -0.24
CA ILE A 264 6.29 -4.82 1.12
C ILE A 264 4.87 -4.30 1.34
N CYS A 265 4.18 -4.81 2.35
CA CYS A 265 2.77 -4.58 2.56
C CYS A 265 2.45 -4.07 3.96
N LYS A 266 1.47 -3.17 4.06
CA LYS A 266 0.83 -2.71 5.29
C LYS A 266 -0.46 -3.52 5.49
N ASN A 267 -0.60 -4.14 6.66
CA ASN A 267 -1.80 -4.91 7.02
C ASN A 267 -2.74 -4.09 7.93
N SER A 268 -3.91 -4.66 8.24
CA SER A 268 -5.02 -4.05 8.98
C SER A 268 -5.46 -4.88 10.19
N TRP A 269 -4.53 -5.64 10.79
CA TRP A 269 -4.80 -6.58 11.89
C TRP A 269 -4.19 -6.14 13.23
N GLY A 270 -3.93 -4.83 13.36
CA GLY A 270 -3.34 -4.26 14.56
C GLY A 270 -1.86 -4.58 14.76
N LYS A 271 -1.34 -4.10 15.89
CA LYS A 271 0.10 -4.11 16.21
C LYS A 271 0.56 -5.40 16.90
N GLY A 272 -0.34 -6.37 17.08
CA GLY A 272 -0.04 -7.69 17.65
C GLY A 272 0.32 -8.75 16.60
N TRP A 273 0.33 -8.38 15.32
CA TRP A 273 0.57 -9.28 14.19
C TRP A 273 1.71 -8.76 13.29
N GLY A 274 2.40 -9.67 12.61
CA GLY A 274 3.37 -9.34 11.57
C GLY A 274 4.69 -8.77 12.05
N GLU A 275 5.49 -8.25 11.13
CA GLU A 275 6.85 -7.78 11.40
C GLU A 275 6.87 -6.33 11.91
N ALA A 276 7.86 -6.03 12.75
CA ALA A 276 8.09 -4.68 13.25
C ALA A 276 8.84 -3.81 12.22
N TYR A 277 8.42 -2.56 12.10
CA TYR A 277 9.18 -1.51 11.43
C TYR A 277 9.07 -0.22 12.25
N ALA A 278 10.22 0.42 12.53
CA ALA A 278 10.30 1.65 13.33
C ALA A 278 9.52 1.58 14.67
N GLY A 279 9.60 0.44 15.35
CA GLY A 279 8.94 0.23 16.66
C GLY A 279 7.46 -0.18 16.60
N GLU A 280 6.88 -0.36 15.42
CA GLU A 280 5.48 -0.74 15.24
C GLU A 280 5.35 -2.02 14.39
N ARG A 281 4.64 -3.04 14.89
CA ARG A 281 4.28 -4.24 14.10
C ARG A 281 3.00 -4.02 13.30
N GLY A 282 2.75 -4.89 12.33
CA GLY A 282 1.60 -4.85 11.42
C GLY A 282 1.99 -4.87 9.95
N TRP A 283 3.29 -4.98 9.67
CA TRP A 283 3.84 -5.07 8.33
C TRP A 283 4.08 -6.52 7.93
N PHE A 284 4.18 -6.77 6.64
CA PHE A 284 4.72 -8.03 6.15
C PHE A 284 5.41 -7.85 4.82
N ARG A 285 6.29 -8.79 4.50
CA ARG A 285 6.84 -8.94 3.15
C ARG A 285 6.41 -10.29 2.60
N ILE A 286 6.05 -10.31 1.34
CA ILE A 286 5.57 -11.51 0.65
C ILE A 286 6.33 -11.71 -0.63
N LYS A 287 6.79 -12.94 -0.87
CA LYS A 287 7.56 -13.29 -2.06
C LYS A 287 6.74 -13.04 -3.34
N TYR A 288 7.40 -12.63 -4.41
CA TYR A 288 6.76 -12.49 -5.72
C TYR A 288 6.11 -13.81 -6.17
N GLY A 289 4.95 -13.69 -6.83
CA GLY A 289 4.19 -14.85 -7.32
C GLY A 289 3.50 -15.67 -6.22
N GLN A 290 3.43 -15.18 -4.99
CA GLN A 290 2.66 -15.84 -3.91
C GLN A 290 1.26 -15.25 -3.76
N CYS A 291 0.35 -16.07 -3.23
CA CYS A 291 -1.02 -15.68 -2.83
C CYS A 291 -1.85 -15.00 -3.92
N GLY A 292 -1.55 -15.28 -5.20
CA GLY A 292 -2.28 -14.71 -6.32
C GLY A 292 -2.04 -13.21 -6.55
N ILE A 293 -1.14 -12.55 -5.81
CA ILE A 293 -0.73 -11.17 -6.13
C ILE A 293 -0.14 -11.19 -7.54
N LYS A 294 -0.50 -10.19 -8.36
CA LYS A 294 -0.21 -10.08 -9.81
C LYS A 294 -0.99 -11.05 -10.68
N ASP A 295 -1.03 -12.34 -10.35
CA ASP A 295 -1.61 -13.34 -11.26
C ASP A 295 -3.14 -13.34 -11.20
N VAL A 296 -3.72 -13.41 -10.01
CA VAL A 296 -5.17 -13.28 -9.78
C VAL A 296 -5.53 -11.84 -9.52
N PHE A 297 -4.86 -11.21 -8.56
CA PHE A 297 -5.16 -9.89 -8.06
C PHE A 297 -4.15 -8.88 -8.60
N GLY A 298 -4.59 -8.01 -9.49
CA GLY A 298 -3.79 -6.87 -9.95
C GLY A 298 -3.64 -5.80 -8.87
N MET A 299 -2.67 -4.90 -9.03
CA MET A 299 -2.53 -3.75 -8.15
C MET A 299 -3.33 -2.57 -8.67
N TRP A 300 -4.02 -1.91 -7.74
CA TRP A 300 -4.88 -0.76 -8.00
C TRP A 300 -4.17 0.51 -7.58
N ASN A 301 -3.80 1.31 -8.57
CA ASN A 301 -3.18 2.62 -8.42
C ASN A 301 -4.26 3.69 -8.35
N MET A 302 -4.29 4.43 -7.23
CA MET A 302 -5.14 5.60 -7.06
C MET A 302 -4.33 6.86 -7.36
N VAL A 303 -4.93 7.77 -8.14
CA VAL A 303 -4.36 9.09 -8.39
C VAL A 303 -5.05 10.06 -7.46
N VAL A 304 -4.31 10.82 -6.66
CA VAL A 304 -4.86 11.88 -5.80
C VAL A 304 -4.86 13.24 -6.52
N PRO A 305 -5.72 14.19 -6.11
CA PRO A 305 -5.73 15.52 -6.70
C PRO A 305 -4.35 16.18 -6.68
N LYS A 306 -3.99 16.81 -7.80
CA LYS A 306 -2.82 17.68 -7.86
C LYS A 306 -3.13 18.91 -7.00
N PRO A 307 -2.28 19.30 -6.04
CA PRO A 307 -2.44 20.58 -5.37
C PRO A 307 -2.41 21.70 -6.42
N SER A 308 -3.20 22.74 -6.20
CA SER A 308 -3.18 23.93 -7.05
C SER A 308 -1.77 24.52 -7.05
N GLY A 309 -1.31 24.96 -8.23
CA GLY A 309 0.04 25.48 -8.39
C GLY A 309 1.14 24.42 -8.30
N CYS A 310 0.87 23.16 -8.65
CA CYS A 310 1.92 22.15 -8.82
C CYS A 310 1.93 21.54 -10.22
N GLY A 311 3.10 21.16 -10.71
CA GLY A 311 3.30 20.55 -12.03
C GLY A 311 4.66 19.89 -12.20
N TRP A 312 4.80 19.07 -13.24
CA TRP A 312 6.11 18.55 -13.64
C TRP A 312 6.91 19.69 -14.25
N ALA A 313 8.15 19.87 -13.77
CA ALA A 313 9.10 20.75 -14.41
C ALA A 313 9.61 20.11 -15.70
N SER A 314 9.71 20.92 -16.76
CA SER A 314 10.38 20.52 -18.00
C SER A 314 11.83 20.93 -18.04
N HIS A 315 12.23 21.94 -17.25
CA HIS A 315 13.62 22.37 -17.12
C HIS A 315 13.92 22.74 -15.66
N LEU A 316 15.14 22.45 -15.21
CA LEU A 316 15.66 22.85 -13.90
C LEU A 316 17.10 23.34 -14.02
N LEU A 317 17.43 24.35 -13.23
CA LEU A 317 18.75 24.98 -13.19
C LEU A 317 19.07 25.35 -11.75
N VAL A 318 20.29 25.10 -11.29
CA VAL A 318 20.80 25.68 -10.03
C VAL A 318 21.77 26.79 -10.43
N ASP A 319 21.46 28.02 -10.02
CA ASP A 319 22.23 29.22 -10.36
C ASP A 319 22.85 29.87 -9.10
N TYR A 320 23.96 30.59 -9.30
CA TYR A 320 24.65 31.38 -8.28
C TYR A 320 24.10 32.81 -8.26
N SER A 321 23.59 33.27 -7.12
CA SER A 321 23.34 34.70 -6.91
C SER A 321 24.67 35.44 -6.78
N PHE A 322 24.96 36.34 -7.72
CA PHE A 322 26.21 37.11 -7.78
C PHE A 322 26.44 38.06 -6.58
N THR A 323 25.44 38.32 -5.74
CA THR A 323 25.49 39.39 -4.73
C THR A 323 25.39 38.93 -3.28
N SER A 324 25.14 37.64 -2.99
CA SER A 324 24.87 37.20 -1.61
C SER A 324 25.34 35.79 -1.23
N GLY A 325 26.03 35.06 -2.11
CA GLY A 325 26.44 33.68 -1.85
C GLY A 325 25.29 32.67 -1.73
N ALA A 326 24.04 33.13 -1.82
CA ALA A 326 22.85 32.28 -1.84
C ALA A 326 22.71 31.60 -3.20
N ARG A 327 22.49 30.28 -3.21
CA ARG A 327 22.21 29.53 -4.44
C ARG A 327 20.69 29.53 -4.68
N THR A 328 20.29 29.57 -5.95
CA THR A 328 18.88 29.59 -6.34
C THR A 328 18.57 28.40 -7.21
N LEU A 329 17.59 27.58 -6.81
CA LEU A 329 17.01 26.56 -7.68
C LEU A 329 15.92 27.21 -8.53
N TRP A 330 16.08 27.14 -9.85
CA TRP A 330 15.12 27.54 -10.86
C TRP A 330 14.45 26.32 -11.46
N ALA A 331 13.14 26.42 -11.70
CA ALA A 331 12.34 25.41 -12.38
C ALA A 331 11.41 26.05 -13.40
N TYR A 332 11.39 25.52 -14.61
CA TYR A 332 10.37 25.84 -15.61
C TYR A 332 9.27 24.79 -15.57
N ALA A 333 8.09 25.18 -15.09
CA ALA A 333 6.92 24.33 -14.98
C ALA A 333 5.66 25.12 -15.33
N GLY A 334 4.74 24.53 -16.10
CA GLY A 334 3.49 25.20 -16.48
C GLY A 334 3.71 26.51 -17.25
N ASN A 335 4.63 26.52 -18.22
CA ASN A 335 4.95 27.64 -19.12
C ASN A 335 5.54 28.91 -18.45
N LYS A 336 6.09 28.82 -17.24
CA LYS A 336 6.76 29.97 -16.60
C LYS A 336 7.88 29.53 -15.65
N TRP A 337 8.93 30.34 -15.55
CA TRP A 337 10.02 30.13 -14.59
C TRP A 337 9.58 30.41 -13.14
N ARG A 338 10.07 29.60 -12.21
CA ARG A 338 9.90 29.73 -10.76
C ARG A 338 11.25 29.53 -10.08
N TYR A 339 11.41 30.05 -8.88
CA TYR A 339 12.66 29.93 -8.14
C TYR A 339 12.44 29.74 -6.63
N ARG A 340 13.45 29.16 -5.97
CA ARG A 340 13.56 29.06 -4.51
C ARG A 340 15.03 29.22 -4.11
N ARG A 341 15.29 30.02 -3.07
CA ARG A 341 16.61 30.09 -2.46
C ARG A 341 16.94 28.79 -1.73
N ILE A 342 18.16 28.32 -1.85
CA ILE A 342 18.63 27.06 -1.27
C ILE A 342 19.97 27.29 -0.56
N THR A 343 20.21 26.53 0.51
CA THR A 343 21.46 26.57 1.26
C THR A 343 22.55 25.75 0.56
N GLU A 344 23.81 25.98 0.93
CA GLU A 344 24.93 25.17 0.44
C GLU A 344 24.76 23.68 0.75
N SER A 345 24.29 23.35 1.96
CA SER A 345 24.01 21.96 2.38
C SER A 345 22.87 21.31 1.57
N GLN A 346 21.91 22.10 1.07
CA GLN A 346 20.82 21.60 0.22
C GLN A 346 21.27 21.33 -1.21
N VAL A 347 22.39 21.90 -1.67
CA VAL A 347 22.81 21.81 -3.07
C VAL A 347 23.22 20.41 -3.45
N ASN A 348 23.96 19.70 -2.59
CA ASN A 348 24.31 18.32 -2.87
C ASN A 348 23.07 17.43 -2.97
N SER A 349 22.09 17.63 -2.07
CA SER A 349 20.80 16.93 -2.11
C SER A 349 20.00 17.26 -3.37
N ILE A 350 20.02 18.52 -3.82
CA ILE A 350 19.30 18.98 -5.03
C ILE A 350 20.02 18.55 -6.31
N ALA A 351 21.34 18.62 -6.38
CA ALA A 351 22.12 18.12 -7.49
C ALA A 351 21.93 16.61 -7.64
N LYS A 352 21.95 15.87 -6.53
CA LYS A 352 21.60 14.45 -6.51
C LYS A 352 20.17 14.19 -6.99
N LEU A 353 19.21 14.98 -6.51
CA LEU A 353 17.82 14.95 -6.97
C LEU A 353 17.71 15.20 -8.48
N LEU A 354 18.49 16.13 -9.04
CA LEU A 354 18.51 16.45 -10.47
C LEU A 354 19.17 15.36 -11.31
N MET A 355 20.24 14.74 -10.82
CA MET A 355 20.97 13.69 -11.55
C MET A 355 20.26 12.34 -11.54
N GLU A 356 19.50 12.05 -10.49
CA GLU A 356 18.93 10.71 -10.28
C GLU A 356 17.45 10.61 -10.64
N ALA A 357 16.80 11.71 -11.05
CA ALA A 357 15.36 11.75 -11.31
C ALA A 357 15.03 11.66 -12.79
N SER A 358 14.09 10.78 -13.15
CA SER A 358 13.44 10.79 -14.47
C SER A 358 12.45 11.96 -14.62
N LYS A 359 11.83 12.43 -13.52
CA LYS A 359 10.92 13.59 -13.51
C LYS A 359 10.99 14.37 -12.21
N ILE A 360 10.77 15.68 -12.27
CA ILE A 360 10.77 16.54 -11.07
C ILE A 360 9.45 17.30 -10.93
N TRP A 361 8.75 17.06 -9.83
CA TRP A 361 7.49 17.69 -9.50
C TRP A 361 7.74 18.94 -8.68
N VAL A 362 7.21 20.07 -9.13
CA VAL A 362 7.40 21.38 -8.52
C VAL A 362 6.06 21.94 -8.10
N CYS A 363 6.00 22.48 -6.88
CA CYS A 363 4.88 23.26 -6.38
C CYS A 363 5.30 24.69 -6.16
N TRP A 364 4.35 25.60 -6.33
CA TRP A 364 4.53 27.02 -6.13
C TRP A 364 3.30 27.65 -5.48
N LYS A 365 3.56 28.69 -4.70
CA LYS A 365 2.54 29.54 -4.08
C LYS A 365 3.02 30.98 -4.19
N ASP A 366 2.12 31.90 -4.51
CA ASP A 366 2.41 33.35 -4.55
C ASP A 366 3.61 33.73 -5.43
N GLY A 367 3.82 33.00 -6.53
CA GLY A 367 4.89 33.26 -7.51
C GLY A 367 6.25 32.61 -7.19
N GLU A 368 6.41 32.00 -6.01
CA GLU A 368 7.64 31.34 -5.58
C GLU A 368 7.50 29.82 -5.55
N MET A 369 8.59 29.11 -5.85
CA MET A 369 8.62 27.66 -5.70
C MET A 369 8.67 27.30 -4.22
N THR A 370 7.64 26.60 -3.76
CA THR A 370 7.56 26.12 -2.37
C THR A 370 8.27 24.77 -2.24
N PHE A 371 8.22 23.93 -3.29
CA PHE A 371 8.66 22.55 -3.22
C PHE A 371 9.11 22.00 -4.57
N ALA A 372 10.13 21.13 -4.56
CA ALA A 372 10.54 20.31 -5.68
C ALA A 372 10.85 18.89 -5.18
N ARG A 373 10.40 17.85 -5.90
CA ARG A 373 10.82 16.44 -5.66
C ARG A 373 11.18 15.72 -6.94
N ALA A 374 12.15 14.82 -6.81
CA ALA A 374 12.40 13.77 -7.79
C ALA A 374 11.38 12.65 -7.67
N VAL A 375 11.02 12.12 -8.83
CA VAL A 375 10.65 10.73 -9.02
C VAL A 375 11.81 10.10 -9.79
N LYS A 376 12.39 9.05 -9.22
CA LYS A 376 13.52 8.32 -9.84
C LYS A 376 13.00 7.43 -10.94
#